data_AF-A0AA48RGK8-F1
#
_entry.id   AF-A0AA48RGK8-F1
#
_cell.length_a   1.000
_cell.length_b   1.000
_cell.length_c   1.000
_cell.angle_alpha   90.00
_cell.angle_beta   90.00
_cell.angle_gamma   90.00
#
_symmetry.space_group_name_H-M   'P 1'
#
loop_
_entity.id
_entity.type
_entity.pdbx_description
1 polymer ?
#
loop_
_entity_poly.entity_id
_entity_poly.type
_entity_poly.pdbx_seq_one_letter_code
_entity_poly.pdbx_strand_id
1 'polypeptide(L)'
;MKPVKVLSTTALVMSLLLAGCGDKPAAQPQDNAQTQTTQQPAAQEEARKSAVADLVGATKELVGVLKAEQVDWDKAIKLYDEKLKSHVQSMDEANSAQVNEQITAALNAGKDGQLPAKVVAQIGDKLLQKVAFLSIRNEFKGANDQFANKDEAKKELGEAKEYYDGVLKAMIEKRDNAYETQLVSAIDAGFAEMEGAIEKGDNLAFNLGKQVVDKSIMKAFYLASGAEKGYAYKIEKLVKEGKADDARVGQAEGWAFFQSLQSYLEKHDKKDADFINSQFDLSNDVKNVKGDTINQAYVRAIAKTAKSEYEASVENWGNDKAAITALEGALFIDMIKTDLPKALGSAEKADALQKLAQQYLDAVKAQDKAKADESFKQIKPVLDLLEKYGK
;
A
#
# COMPACT_ATOMS: atom_id res chain seq x y z
N MET A 1 10.48 -42.39 8.89
CA MET A 1 9.15 -41.83 8.52
C MET A 1 9.40 -40.66 7.59
N LYS A 2 8.83 -40.69 6.38
CA LYS A 2 9.15 -39.76 5.28
C LYS A 2 8.41 -38.43 5.47
N PRO A 3 9.02 -37.27 5.13
CA PRO A 3 8.33 -35.99 5.15
C PRO A 3 7.42 -35.87 3.92
N VAL A 4 6.16 -35.55 4.15
CA VAL A 4 5.19 -35.25 3.10
C VAL A 4 5.39 -33.81 2.66
N LYS A 5 5.86 -33.63 1.42
CA LYS A 5 5.78 -32.38 0.67
C LYS A 5 4.32 -32.19 0.26
N VAL A 6 3.70 -31.07 0.63
CA VAL A 6 2.44 -30.65 0.01
C VAL A 6 2.78 -29.66 -1.09
N LEU A 7 2.46 -30.08 -2.32
CA LEU A 7 2.66 -29.36 -3.56
C LEU A 7 1.70 -28.18 -3.70
N SER A 8 2.27 -27.07 -4.15
CA SER A 8 1.58 -26.01 -4.89
C SER A 8 0.90 -26.59 -6.14
N THR A 9 -0.39 -26.29 -6.35
CA THR A 9 -0.98 -26.40 -7.68
C THR A 9 -1.98 -25.26 -7.89
N THR A 10 -1.54 -24.25 -8.62
CA THR A 10 -2.34 -23.25 -9.29
C THR A 10 -3.16 -23.93 -10.38
N ALA A 11 -4.49 -23.81 -10.35
CA ALA A 11 -5.36 -24.19 -11.46
C ALA A 11 -6.17 -22.97 -11.90
N LEU A 12 -5.60 -22.22 -12.84
CA LEU A 12 -6.32 -21.24 -13.66
C LEU A 12 -7.13 -22.01 -14.71
N VAL A 13 -8.45 -22.00 -14.59
CA VAL A 13 -9.35 -22.46 -15.66
C VAL A 13 -9.87 -21.22 -16.38
N MET A 14 -9.27 -20.92 -17.54
CA MET A 14 -9.89 -20.07 -18.54
C MET A 14 -11.11 -20.82 -19.13
N SER A 15 -12.26 -20.15 -19.16
CA SER A 15 -13.34 -20.53 -20.07
C SER A 15 -13.80 -19.30 -20.86
N LEU A 16 -13.23 -19.18 -22.05
CA LEU A 16 -13.80 -18.45 -23.16
C LEU A 16 -15.04 -19.21 -23.65
N LEU A 17 -16.21 -18.56 -23.63
CA LEU A 17 -17.35 -18.96 -24.45
C LEU A 17 -17.74 -17.77 -25.33
N LEU A 18 -17.29 -17.84 -26.58
CA LEU A 18 -17.86 -17.13 -27.72
C LEU A 18 -18.73 -18.12 -28.50
N ALA A 19 -20.02 -17.80 -28.61
CA ALA A 19 -20.95 -18.21 -29.68
C ALA A 19 -22.20 -17.32 -29.49
N GLY A 20 -22.86 -16.74 -30.49
CA GLY A 20 -22.79 -16.82 -31.94
C GLY A 20 -24.01 -16.07 -32.50
N CYS A 21 -23.90 -15.57 -33.73
CA CYS A 21 -24.76 -14.62 -34.42
C CYS A 21 -26.26 -14.97 -34.55
N GLY A 22 -27.10 -13.93 -34.63
CA GLY A 22 -28.41 -13.94 -35.29
C GLY A 22 -28.64 -12.59 -35.98
N ASP A 23 -28.97 -12.62 -37.29
CA ASP A 23 -28.88 -11.50 -38.24
C ASP A 23 -30.27 -10.85 -38.50
N LYS A 24 -30.30 -9.51 -38.48
CA LYS A 24 -31.19 -8.51 -39.19
C LYS A 24 -32.66 -8.27 -38.79
N PRO A 25 -33.26 -7.10 -39.17
CA PRO A 25 -32.70 -5.89 -39.81
C PRO A 25 -32.94 -4.56 -39.08
N ALA A 26 -32.24 -3.53 -39.55
CA ALA A 26 -32.26 -2.14 -39.12
C ALA A 26 -33.63 -1.44 -39.27
N ALA A 27 -33.94 -0.57 -38.31
CA ALA A 27 -34.87 0.54 -38.47
C ALA A 27 -34.15 1.85 -38.07
N GLN A 28 -34.25 2.87 -38.94
CA GLN A 28 -33.70 4.21 -38.72
C GLN A 28 -34.43 4.96 -37.60
N PRO A 29 -33.80 5.95 -36.95
CA PRO A 29 -34.32 6.63 -35.77
C PRO A 29 -35.25 7.80 -36.12
N GLN A 30 -36.36 7.93 -35.38
CA GLN A 30 -37.10 9.19 -35.22
C GLN A 30 -36.81 9.80 -33.85
N ASP A 31 -36.68 11.12 -33.85
CA ASP A 31 -36.40 12.03 -32.74
C ASP A 31 -37.20 11.78 -31.46
N ASN A 32 -36.48 11.71 -30.34
CA ASN A 32 -36.66 12.54 -29.12
C ASN A 32 -35.94 11.88 -27.95
N ALA A 33 -34.69 12.27 -27.70
CA ALA A 33 -34.02 11.97 -26.43
C ALA A 33 -33.94 13.26 -25.61
N GLN A 34 -34.95 13.46 -24.76
CA GLN A 34 -34.77 14.24 -23.55
C GLN A 34 -33.66 13.58 -22.73
N THR A 35 -32.63 14.37 -22.45
CA THR A 35 -31.59 14.08 -21.48
C THR A 35 -32.22 13.82 -20.11
N GLN A 36 -32.35 12.55 -19.73
CA GLN A 36 -32.51 12.17 -18.32
C GLN A 36 -31.14 12.30 -17.66
N THR A 37 -30.94 13.42 -16.98
CA THR A 37 -29.93 13.57 -15.95
C THR A 37 -30.35 12.65 -14.80
N THR A 38 -29.66 11.52 -14.63
CA THR A 38 -29.85 10.64 -13.48
C THR A 38 -29.31 11.36 -12.24
N GLN A 39 -30.20 12.04 -11.52
CA GLN A 39 -29.94 12.45 -10.14
C GLN A 39 -29.92 11.18 -9.28
N GLN A 40 -28.74 10.80 -8.79
CA GLN A 40 -28.62 9.77 -7.77
C GLN A 40 -29.19 10.35 -6.45
N PRO A 41 -30.11 9.68 -5.73
CA PRO A 41 -30.77 10.28 -4.57
C PRO A 41 -29.83 10.37 -3.35
N ALA A 42 -29.89 11.49 -2.62
CA ALA A 42 -29.14 11.74 -1.38
C ALA A 42 -29.20 10.59 -0.34
N ALA A 43 -30.28 9.79 -0.32
CA ALA A 43 -30.42 8.63 0.56
C ALA A 43 -29.37 7.52 0.32
N GLN A 44 -28.87 7.40 -0.92
CA GLN A 44 -27.85 6.40 -1.29
C GLN A 44 -26.43 6.90 -0.98
N GLU A 45 -26.25 8.21 -0.85
CA GLU A 45 -25.01 8.84 -0.38
C GLU A 45 -24.85 8.77 1.14
N GLU A 46 -25.91 9.12 1.89
CA GLU A 46 -25.91 8.99 3.36
C GLU A 46 -25.69 7.54 3.81
N ALA A 47 -26.28 6.57 3.10
CA ALA A 47 -26.10 5.15 3.40
C ALA A 47 -24.65 4.65 3.18
N ARG A 48 -23.93 5.18 2.18
CA ARG A 48 -22.51 4.79 1.93
C ARG A 48 -21.55 5.46 2.90
N LYS A 49 -21.69 6.76 3.18
CA LYS A 49 -20.90 7.44 4.22
C LYS A 49 -21.11 6.79 5.59
N SER A 50 -22.34 6.41 5.92
CA SER A 50 -22.63 5.62 7.11
C SER A 50 -21.87 4.29 7.12
N ALA A 51 -21.71 3.63 5.98
CA ALA A 51 -21.01 2.34 5.89
C ALA A 51 -19.50 2.46 6.15
N VAL A 52 -18.82 3.50 5.65
CA VAL A 52 -17.38 3.71 5.93
C VAL A 52 -17.16 4.05 7.40
N ALA A 53 -17.98 4.94 7.96
CA ALA A 53 -17.94 5.27 9.38
C ALA A 53 -18.12 4.03 10.27
N ASP A 54 -19.08 3.17 9.91
CA ASP A 54 -19.34 1.90 10.61
C ASP A 54 -18.14 0.94 10.54
N LEU A 55 -17.49 0.84 9.38
CA LEU A 55 -16.29 0.00 9.19
C LEU A 55 -15.10 0.52 10.00
N VAL A 56 -14.88 1.84 10.02
CA VAL A 56 -13.85 2.49 10.85
C VAL A 56 -14.16 2.27 12.34
N GLY A 57 -15.42 2.42 12.74
CA GLY A 57 -15.88 2.17 14.11
C GLY A 57 -15.67 0.72 14.54
N ALA A 58 -16.08 -0.24 13.73
CA ALA A 58 -15.89 -1.67 13.97
C ALA A 58 -14.40 -2.06 14.03
N THR A 59 -13.57 -1.45 13.19
CA THR A 59 -12.11 -1.63 13.23
C THR A 59 -11.55 -1.19 14.58
N LYS A 60 -11.92 0.01 15.06
CA LYS A 60 -11.49 0.52 16.37
C LYS A 60 -11.99 -0.35 17.51
N GLU A 61 -13.25 -0.80 17.46
CA GLU A 61 -13.81 -1.67 18.49
C GLU A 61 -13.08 -3.02 18.56
N LEU A 62 -12.88 -3.69 17.42
CA LEU A 62 -12.15 -4.96 17.38
C LEU A 62 -10.73 -4.80 17.91
N VAL A 63 -10.00 -3.77 17.47
CA VAL A 63 -8.65 -3.49 17.98
C VAL A 63 -8.65 -3.21 19.49
N GLY A 64 -9.68 -2.54 20.00
CA GLY A 64 -9.88 -2.31 21.43
C GLY A 64 -10.08 -3.62 22.20
N VAL A 65 -10.93 -4.53 21.71
CA VAL A 65 -11.16 -5.86 22.32
C VAL A 65 -9.88 -6.69 22.32
N LEU A 66 -9.13 -6.70 21.21
CA LEU A 66 -7.88 -7.46 21.11
C LEU A 66 -6.75 -6.93 22.00
N LYS A 67 -6.77 -5.65 22.35
CA LYS A 67 -5.77 -5.00 23.22
C LYS A 67 -6.14 -5.00 24.70
N ALA A 68 -7.31 -5.54 25.06
CA ALA A 68 -7.71 -5.69 26.46
C ALA A 68 -6.76 -6.65 27.21
N GLU A 69 -6.65 -6.47 28.53
CA GLU A 69 -5.84 -7.35 29.38
C GLU A 69 -6.35 -8.80 29.33
N GLN A 70 -7.67 -8.97 29.33
CA GLN A 70 -8.34 -10.23 29.04
C GLN A 70 -9.14 -10.07 27.76
N VAL A 71 -8.74 -10.80 26.71
CA VAL A 71 -9.40 -10.74 25.42
C VAL A 71 -10.67 -11.57 25.46
N ASP A 72 -11.80 -10.93 25.16
CA ASP A 72 -13.06 -11.61 24.86
C ASP A 72 -13.02 -12.11 23.40
N TRP A 73 -12.54 -13.35 23.23
CA TRP A 73 -12.35 -13.95 21.91
C TRP A 73 -13.67 -14.15 21.15
N ASP A 74 -14.76 -14.49 21.85
CA ASP A 74 -16.06 -14.67 21.22
C ASP A 74 -16.59 -13.34 20.71
N LYS A 75 -16.44 -12.26 21.49
CA LYS A 75 -16.75 -10.91 21.03
C LYS A 75 -15.87 -10.50 19.84
N ALA A 76 -14.55 -10.74 19.90
CA ALA A 76 -13.64 -10.38 18.83
C ALA A 76 -13.97 -11.08 17.50
N ILE A 77 -14.21 -12.40 17.54
CA ILE A 77 -14.59 -13.19 16.36
C ILE A 77 -15.94 -12.72 15.82
N LYS A 78 -16.94 -12.51 16.69
CA LYS A 78 -18.25 -12.01 16.29
C LYS A 78 -18.17 -10.63 15.62
N LEU A 79 -17.43 -9.70 16.21
CA LEU A 79 -17.22 -8.37 15.61
C LEU A 79 -16.58 -8.49 14.23
N TYR A 80 -15.57 -9.33 14.08
CA TYR A 80 -14.93 -9.55 12.79
C TYR A 80 -15.92 -10.13 11.76
N ASP A 81 -16.55 -11.26 12.08
CA ASP A 81 -17.44 -11.99 11.18
C ASP A 81 -18.65 -11.16 10.76
N GLU A 82 -19.27 -10.42 11.69
CA GLU A 82 -20.51 -9.67 11.42
C GLU A 82 -20.29 -8.28 10.82
N LYS A 83 -19.15 -7.62 11.10
CA LYS A 83 -18.96 -6.20 10.75
C LYS A 83 -17.84 -5.94 9.76
N LEU A 84 -16.81 -6.78 9.71
CA LEU A 84 -15.59 -6.48 8.94
C LEU A 84 -15.33 -7.47 7.82
N LYS A 85 -15.60 -8.76 8.04
CA LYS A 85 -15.18 -9.86 7.16
C LYS A 85 -15.58 -9.69 5.71
N SER A 86 -16.83 -9.31 5.44
CA SER A 86 -17.30 -9.11 4.07
C SER A 86 -16.51 -8.02 3.36
N HIS A 87 -16.18 -6.92 4.05
CA HIS A 87 -15.36 -5.85 3.48
C HIS A 87 -13.93 -6.32 3.24
N VAL A 88 -13.32 -7.02 4.22
CA VAL A 88 -11.97 -7.59 4.07
C VAL A 88 -11.90 -8.55 2.88
N GLN A 89 -12.89 -9.42 2.71
CA GLN A 89 -12.98 -10.34 1.57
C GLN A 89 -13.07 -9.58 0.24
N SER A 90 -13.88 -8.52 0.16
CA SER A 90 -13.96 -7.70 -1.06
C SER A 90 -12.62 -7.05 -1.41
N MET A 91 -11.86 -6.59 -0.41
CA MET A 91 -10.53 -6.02 -0.62
C MET A 91 -9.51 -7.09 -1.02
N ASP A 92 -9.60 -8.29 -0.46
CA ASP A 92 -8.79 -9.44 -0.85
C ASP A 92 -9.01 -9.81 -2.32
N GLU A 93 -10.27 -9.93 -2.74
CA GLU A 93 -10.64 -10.25 -4.13
C GLU A 93 -10.13 -9.19 -5.11
N ALA A 94 -10.37 -7.90 -4.81
CA ALA A 94 -9.95 -6.80 -5.67
C ALA A 94 -8.43 -6.64 -5.81
N ASN A 95 -7.65 -7.15 -4.83
CA ASN A 95 -6.21 -6.92 -4.75
C ASN A 95 -5.37 -8.21 -4.74
N SER A 96 -5.99 -9.37 -4.96
CA SER A 96 -5.31 -10.68 -4.83
C SER A 96 -4.57 -10.84 -3.49
N ALA A 97 -5.20 -10.36 -2.41
CA ALA A 97 -4.66 -10.46 -1.05
C ALA A 97 -5.32 -11.61 -0.27
N GLN A 98 -4.80 -11.89 0.93
CA GLN A 98 -5.25 -12.98 1.80
C GLN A 98 -5.46 -12.51 3.24
N VAL A 99 -5.83 -11.24 3.43
CA VAL A 99 -5.95 -10.64 4.76
C VAL A 99 -7.04 -11.32 5.59
N ASN A 100 -8.16 -11.70 4.97
CA ASN A 100 -9.25 -12.37 5.67
C ASN A 100 -8.81 -13.71 6.26
N GLU A 101 -8.10 -14.52 5.49
CA GLU A 101 -7.56 -15.79 5.94
C GLU A 101 -6.60 -15.57 7.12
N GLN A 102 -5.70 -14.60 7.00
CA GLN A 102 -4.70 -14.27 8.01
C GLN A 102 -5.34 -13.77 9.32
N ILE A 103 -6.34 -12.88 9.27
CA ILE A 103 -7.05 -12.40 10.47
C ILE A 103 -7.85 -13.55 11.11
N THR A 104 -8.60 -14.32 10.31
CA THR A 104 -9.40 -15.45 10.80
C THR A 104 -8.51 -16.48 11.51
N ALA A 105 -7.38 -16.84 10.90
CA ALA A 105 -6.43 -17.77 11.49
C ALA A 105 -5.84 -17.24 12.81
N ALA A 106 -5.47 -15.96 12.86
CA ALA A 106 -4.91 -15.35 14.07
C ALA A 106 -5.92 -15.30 15.22
N LEU A 107 -7.19 -14.95 14.95
CA LEU A 107 -8.25 -14.93 15.95
C LEU A 107 -8.51 -16.33 16.53
N ASN A 108 -8.61 -17.35 15.69
CA ASN A 108 -8.80 -18.73 16.12
C ASN A 108 -7.60 -19.25 16.92
N ALA A 109 -6.37 -19.01 16.43
CA ALA A 109 -5.16 -19.39 17.15
C ALA A 109 -5.04 -18.67 18.51
N GLY A 110 -5.53 -17.43 18.62
CA GLY A 110 -5.63 -16.72 19.89
C GLY A 110 -6.62 -17.38 20.85
N LYS A 111 -7.83 -17.69 20.37
CA LYS A 111 -8.88 -18.39 21.13
C LYS A 111 -8.42 -19.76 21.63
N ASP A 112 -7.70 -20.50 20.79
CA ASP A 112 -7.20 -21.84 21.11
C ASP A 112 -5.90 -21.82 21.95
N GLY A 113 -5.38 -20.63 22.28
CA GLY A 113 -4.15 -20.47 23.06
C GLY A 113 -2.85 -20.82 22.31
N GLN A 114 -2.92 -21.01 20.99
CA GLN A 114 -1.76 -21.31 20.14
C GLN A 114 -0.92 -20.06 19.85
N LEU A 115 -1.54 -18.88 19.82
CA LEU A 115 -0.85 -17.59 19.72
C LEU A 115 -1.14 -16.72 20.94
N PRO A 116 -0.12 -16.06 21.53
CA PRO A 116 -0.35 -15.11 22.62
C PRO A 116 -1.26 -13.97 22.19
N ALA A 117 -2.16 -13.54 23.08
CA ALA A 117 -3.11 -12.45 22.82
C ALA A 117 -2.43 -11.18 22.27
N LYS A 118 -1.27 -10.80 22.84
CA LYS A 118 -0.49 -9.64 22.37
C LYS A 118 -0.01 -9.78 20.93
N VAL A 119 0.31 -10.99 20.47
CA VAL A 119 0.70 -11.26 19.07
C VAL A 119 -0.51 -11.12 18.15
N VAL A 120 -1.64 -11.74 18.51
CA VAL A 120 -2.89 -11.65 17.74
C VAL A 120 -3.39 -10.21 17.63
N ALA A 121 -3.28 -9.42 18.69
CA ALA A 121 -3.63 -8.01 18.69
C ALA A 121 -2.83 -7.20 17.67
N GLN A 122 -1.54 -7.50 17.51
CA GLN A 122 -0.71 -6.84 16.51
C GLN A 122 -1.06 -7.27 15.09
N ILE A 123 -1.30 -8.57 14.87
CA ILE A 123 -1.74 -9.08 13.57
C ILE A 123 -3.06 -8.42 13.17
N GLY A 124 -4.07 -8.47 14.03
CA GLY A 124 -5.39 -7.87 13.77
C GLY A 124 -5.32 -6.38 13.48
N ASP A 125 -4.66 -5.60 14.35
CA ASP A 125 -4.51 -4.14 14.16
C ASP A 125 -3.82 -3.80 12.84
N LYS A 126 -2.66 -4.40 12.55
CA LYS A 126 -1.86 -4.00 11.38
C LYS A 126 -2.41 -4.55 10.07
N LEU A 127 -3.06 -5.71 10.07
CA LEU A 127 -3.77 -6.21 8.91
C LEU A 127 -5.02 -5.39 8.61
N LEU A 128 -5.74 -4.87 9.61
CA LEU A 128 -6.84 -3.93 9.38
C LEU A 128 -6.34 -2.56 8.87
N GLN A 129 -5.15 -2.13 9.26
CA GLN A 129 -4.49 -0.98 8.62
C GLN A 129 -4.18 -1.26 7.14
N LYS A 130 -3.73 -2.48 6.78
CA LYS A 130 -3.60 -2.88 5.37
C LYS A 130 -4.94 -2.80 4.64
N VAL A 131 -6.04 -3.29 5.24
CA VAL A 131 -7.38 -3.22 4.64
C VAL A 131 -7.79 -1.77 4.38
N ALA A 132 -7.63 -0.87 5.37
CA ALA A 132 -7.92 0.55 5.18
C ALA A 132 -7.09 1.16 4.04
N PHE A 133 -5.82 0.76 3.89
CA PHE A 133 -5.00 1.20 2.78
C PHE A 133 -5.49 0.67 1.42
N LEU A 134 -5.93 -0.59 1.35
CA LEU A 134 -6.55 -1.14 0.14
C LEU A 134 -7.88 -0.44 -0.18
N SER A 135 -8.66 -0.08 0.84
CA SER A 135 -9.90 0.68 0.67
C SER A 135 -9.63 2.07 0.11
N ILE A 136 -8.65 2.82 0.65
CA ILE A 136 -8.23 4.12 0.09
C ILE A 136 -7.90 4.01 -1.41
N ARG A 137 -7.20 2.95 -1.82
CA ARG A 137 -6.90 2.71 -3.24
C ARG A 137 -8.13 2.38 -4.07
N ASN A 138 -9.05 1.60 -3.51
CA ASN A 138 -10.33 1.30 -4.14
C ASN A 138 -11.11 2.60 -4.39
N GLU A 139 -11.22 3.44 -3.37
CA GLU A 139 -11.88 4.75 -3.47
C GLU A 139 -11.17 5.69 -4.46
N PHE A 140 -9.84 5.72 -4.49
CA PHE A 140 -9.11 6.48 -5.52
C PHE A 140 -9.37 5.96 -6.94
N LYS A 141 -9.59 4.65 -7.11
CA LYS A 141 -9.98 4.08 -8.39
C LYS A 141 -11.41 4.51 -8.73
N GLY A 142 -12.35 4.40 -7.79
CA GLY A 142 -13.74 4.84 -7.97
C GLY A 142 -13.84 6.32 -8.33
N ALA A 143 -13.12 7.19 -7.60
CA ALA A 143 -13.03 8.62 -7.89
C ALA A 143 -12.49 8.91 -9.31
N ASN A 144 -11.47 8.18 -9.74
CA ASN A 144 -10.91 8.31 -11.09
C ASN A 144 -11.88 7.82 -12.18
N ASP A 145 -12.58 6.70 -11.93
CA ASP A 145 -13.57 6.16 -12.88
C ASP A 145 -14.78 7.11 -13.00
N GLN A 146 -15.13 7.80 -11.92
CA GLN A 146 -16.19 8.80 -11.87
C GLN A 146 -15.69 10.24 -12.09
N PHE A 147 -14.45 10.44 -12.56
CA PHE A 147 -13.83 11.78 -12.57
C PHE A 147 -14.65 12.85 -13.33
N ALA A 148 -15.36 12.45 -14.38
CA ALA A 148 -16.26 13.35 -15.13
C ALA A 148 -17.53 13.74 -14.35
N ASN A 149 -17.95 12.93 -13.38
CA ASN A 149 -19.00 13.21 -12.41
C ASN A 149 -18.38 13.70 -11.10
N LYS A 150 -18.15 15.01 -11.01
CA LYS A 150 -17.43 15.64 -9.90
C LYS A 150 -17.99 15.30 -8.52
N ASP A 151 -19.32 15.21 -8.39
CA ASP A 151 -19.96 14.94 -7.10
C ASP A 151 -19.67 13.52 -6.62
N GLU A 152 -19.78 12.51 -7.49
CA GLU A 152 -19.42 11.14 -7.15
C GLU A 152 -17.90 10.98 -6.96
N ALA A 153 -17.07 11.66 -7.77
CA ALA A 153 -15.62 11.62 -7.59
C ALA A 153 -15.18 12.19 -6.24
N LYS A 154 -15.79 13.30 -5.79
CA LYS A 154 -15.53 13.88 -4.47
C LYS A 154 -16.03 13.01 -3.33
N LYS A 155 -17.16 12.33 -3.52
CA LYS A 155 -17.71 11.42 -2.53
C LYS A 155 -16.73 10.27 -2.26
N GLU A 156 -16.27 9.59 -3.31
CA GLU A 156 -15.28 8.52 -3.21
C GLU A 156 -13.98 9.06 -2.57
N LEU A 157 -13.52 10.26 -2.96
CA LEU A 157 -12.35 10.90 -2.33
C LEU A 157 -12.56 11.18 -0.83
N GLY A 158 -13.77 11.57 -0.43
CA GLY A 158 -14.14 11.78 0.98
C GLY A 158 -14.13 10.48 1.78
N GLU A 159 -14.64 9.39 1.19
CA GLU A 159 -14.62 8.05 1.78
C GLU A 159 -13.16 7.55 1.97
N ALA A 160 -12.29 7.79 0.99
CA ALA A 160 -10.86 7.53 1.12
C ALA A 160 -10.23 8.31 2.30
N LYS A 161 -10.59 9.59 2.45
CA LYS A 161 -10.10 10.43 3.54
C LYS A 161 -10.57 9.91 4.91
N GLU A 162 -11.80 9.40 5.00
CA GLU A 162 -12.34 8.84 6.24
C GLU A 162 -11.59 7.58 6.70
N TYR A 163 -11.22 6.66 5.79
CA TYR A 163 -10.33 5.55 6.12
C TYR A 163 -8.95 6.03 6.59
N TYR A 164 -8.38 7.03 5.92
CA TYR A 164 -7.09 7.61 6.29
C TYR A 164 -7.11 8.22 7.69
N ASP A 165 -8.03 9.15 7.96
CA ASP A 165 -8.14 9.83 9.25
C ASP A 165 -8.55 8.86 10.37
N GLY A 166 -9.40 7.89 10.05
CA GLY A 166 -9.96 6.93 10.99
C GLY A 166 -9.00 5.82 11.44
N VAL A 167 -8.13 5.34 10.55
CA VAL A 167 -7.34 4.11 10.78
C VAL A 167 -5.84 4.32 10.64
N LEU A 168 -5.38 5.13 9.68
CA LEU A 168 -3.96 5.19 9.31
C LEU A 168 -3.21 6.39 9.90
N LYS A 169 -3.87 7.55 10.05
CA LYS A 169 -3.22 8.82 10.41
C LYS A 169 -2.35 8.72 11.66
N ALA A 170 -2.86 8.14 12.74
CA ALA A 170 -2.10 7.99 13.98
C ALA A 170 -0.83 7.13 13.84
N MET A 171 -0.86 6.10 12.98
CA MET A 171 0.34 5.31 12.69
C MET A 171 1.37 6.14 11.92
N ILE A 172 0.91 6.97 10.99
CA ILE A 172 1.75 7.84 10.16
C ILE A 172 2.36 8.97 11.00
N GLU A 173 1.58 9.62 11.87
CA GLU A 173 2.07 10.62 12.85
C GLU A 173 3.18 10.04 13.73
N LYS A 174 3.06 8.78 14.16
CA LYS A 174 4.11 8.10 14.90
C LYS A 174 5.40 7.95 14.06
N ARG A 175 5.31 7.82 12.74
CA ARG A 175 6.49 7.78 11.85
C ARG A 175 7.06 9.17 11.61
N ASP A 176 6.23 10.17 11.42
CA ASP A 176 6.67 11.57 11.33
C ASP A 176 7.45 11.96 12.58
N ASN A 177 6.95 11.64 13.77
CA ASN A 177 7.67 11.92 15.01
C ASN A 177 8.97 11.11 15.15
N ALA A 178 8.96 9.84 14.72
CA ALA A 178 10.15 9.00 14.85
C ALA A 178 11.26 9.37 13.85
N TYR A 179 10.90 9.79 12.63
CA TYR A 179 11.84 10.02 11.53
C TYR A 179 11.98 11.49 11.12
N GLU A 180 11.28 12.39 11.81
CA GLU A 180 11.23 13.83 11.49
C GLU A 180 10.77 14.05 10.04
N THR A 181 9.79 13.25 9.60
CA THR A 181 9.18 13.35 8.27
C THR A 181 7.94 14.25 8.30
N GLN A 182 7.35 14.48 7.12
CA GLN A 182 6.17 15.31 6.91
C GLN A 182 5.11 14.55 6.10
N LEU A 183 4.94 13.25 6.38
CA LEU A 183 4.05 12.36 5.64
C LEU A 183 2.58 12.75 5.80
N VAL A 184 2.15 13.15 7.00
CA VAL A 184 0.79 13.66 7.21
C VAL A 184 0.54 14.87 6.33
N SER A 185 1.43 15.86 6.37
CA SER A 185 1.34 17.06 5.54
C SER A 185 1.32 16.74 4.04
N ALA A 186 2.16 15.79 3.60
CA ALA A 186 2.19 15.36 2.20
C ALA A 186 0.89 14.65 1.77
N ILE A 187 0.31 13.83 2.64
CA ILE A 187 -0.96 13.14 2.39
C ILE A 187 -2.12 14.15 2.35
N ASP A 188 -2.20 15.04 3.33
CA ASP A 188 -3.25 16.07 3.37
C ASP A 188 -3.16 17.01 2.15
N ALA A 189 -1.94 17.38 1.72
CA ALA A 189 -1.74 18.13 0.49
C ALA A 189 -2.12 17.33 -0.76
N GLY A 190 -1.83 16.03 -0.81
CA GLY A 190 -2.23 15.15 -1.91
C GLY A 190 -3.76 15.01 -2.05
N PHE A 191 -4.47 14.92 -0.92
CA PHE A 191 -5.94 14.97 -0.91
C PHE A 191 -6.47 16.31 -1.43
N ALA A 192 -5.90 17.42 -0.98
CA ALA A 192 -6.30 18.76 -1.44
C ALA A 192 -6.02 18.95 -2.95
N GLU A 193 -4.90 18.44 -3.45
CA GLU A 193 -4.57 18.45 -4.88
C GLU A 193 -5.60 17.66 -5.69
N MET A 194 -5.96 16.45 -5.24
CA MET A 194 -7.00 15.63 -5.89
C MET A 194 -8.35 16.33 -5.92
N GLU A 195 -8.77 16.96 -4.82
CA GLU A 195 -10.03 17.71 -4.78
C GLU A 195 -10.01 18.91 -5.74
N GLY A 196 -8.92 19.69 -5.73
CA GLY A 196 -8.74 20.81 -6.65
C GLY A 196 -8.66 20.38 -8.12
N ALA A 197 -8.11 19.19 -8.39
CA ALA A 197 -8.03 18.60 -9.72
C ALA A 197 -9.41 18.18 -10.25
N ILE A 198 -10.26 17.57 -9.42
CA ILE A 198 -11.67 17.27 -9.77
C ILE A 198 -12.40 18.56 -10.14
N GLU A 199 -12.23 19.63 -9.37
CA GLU A 199 -12.86 20.92 -9.66
C GLU A 199 -12.43 21.52 -11.00
N LYS A 200 -11.14 21.42 -11.32
CA LYS A 200 -10.58 21.94 -12.56
C LYS A 200 -10.77 21.02 -13.76
N GLY A 201 -11.19 19.76 -13.55
CA GLY A 201 -11.21 18.74 -14.59
C GLY A 201 -9.81 18.30 -15.03
N ASP A 202 -8.81 18.44 -14.16
CA ASP A 202 -7.42 18.08 -14.44
C ASP A 202 -7.11 16.66 -13.97
N ASN A 203 -7.41 15.67 -14.81
CA ASN A 203 -7.24 14.27 -14.46
C ASN A 203 -5.77 13.88 -14.21
N LEU A 204 -4.82 14.55 -14.86
CA LEU A 204 -3.41 14.32 -14.61
C LEU A 204 -3.04 14.78 -13.19
N ALA A 205 -3.41 16.00 -12.79
CA ALA A 205 -3.17 16.48 -11.43
C ALA A 205 -3.79 15.57 -10.37
N PHE A 206 -5.02 15.07 -10.61
CA PHE A 206 -5.66 14.08 -9.74
C PHE A 206 -4.79 12.83 -9.58
N ASN A 207 -4.33 12.26 -10.70
CA ASN A 207 -3.50 11.06 -10.67
C ASN A 207 -2.12 11.30 -10.03
N LEU A 208 -1.55 12.50 -10.17
CA LEU A 208 -0.31 12.86 -9.46
C LEU A 208 -0.54 12.97 -7.95
N GLY A 209 -1.61 13.65 -7.51
CA GLY A 209 -1.98 13.76 -6.09
C GLY A 209 -2.25 12.39 -5.45
N LYS A 210 -2.94 11.51 -6.18
CA LYS A 210 -3.15 10.11 -5.79
C LYS A 210 -1.83 9.40 -5.49
N GLN A 211 -0.81 9.53 -6.34
CA GLN A 211 0.48 8.89 -6.11
C GLN A 211 1.20 9.43 -4.89
N VAL A 212 1.12 10.73 -4.63
CA VAL A 212 1.69 11.34 -3.42
C VAL A 212 1.07 10.72 -2.16
N VAL A 213 -0.25 10.59 -2.10
CA VAL A 213 -0.93 9.94 -0.96
C VAL A 213 -0.53 8.47 -0.85
N ASP A 214 -0.64 7.72 -1.96
CA ASP A 214 -0.37 6.29 -2.01
C ASP A 214 1.04 5.95 -1.51
N LYS A 215 2.05 6.59 -2.08
CA LYS A 215 3.45 6.29 -1.73
C LYS A 215 3.86 6.85 -0.39
N SER A 216 3.23 7.92 0.10
CA SER A 216 3.45 8.41 1.47
C SER A 216 2.94 7.42 2.52
N ILE A 217 1.79 6.79 2.29
CA ILE A 217 1.29 5.71 3.15
C ILE A 217 2.20 4.48 3.06
N MET A 218 2.62 4.07 1.86
CA MET A 218 3.60 2.98 1.69
C MET A 218 4.90 3.27 2.44
N LYS A 219 5.39 4.51 2.38
CA LYS A 219 6.57 4.94 3.11
C LYS A 219 6.38 4.81 4.62
N ALA A 220 5.23 5.18 5.17
CA ALA A 220 4.95 4.97 6.57
C ALA A 220 5.01 3.47 6.96
N PHE A 221 4.52 2.57 6.10
CA PHE A 221 4.66 1.13 6.31
C PHE A 221 6.12 0.67 6.24
N TYR A 222 6.91 1.18 5.31
CA TYR A 222 8.35 0.88 5.22
C TYR A 222 9.11 1.37 6.46
N LEU A 223 8.83 2.61 6.89
CA LEU A 223 9.41 3.18 8.11
C LEU A 223 9.00 2.40 9.35
N ALA A 224 7.79 1.83 9.37
CA ALA A 224 7.35 0.95 10.45
C ALA A 224 8.12 -0.37 10.48
N SER A 225 8.38 -0.99 9.33
CA SER A 225 8.91 -2.34 9.24
C SER A 225 10.43 -2.40 9.05
N GLY A 226 10.96 -1.76 8.00
CA GLY A 226 12.29 -2.03 7.42
C GLY A 226 13.35 -0.96 7.62
N ALA A 227 12.98 0.29 7.91
CA ALA A 227 13.95 1.36 8.16
C ALA A 227 14.56 1.26 9.57
N GLU A 228 15.60 2.07 9.85
CA GLU A 228 16.46 1.97 11.06
C GLU A 228 15.70 1.97 12.41
N LYS A 229 14.65 2.79 12.56
CA LYS A 229 13.82 2.85 13.77
C LYS A 229 12.58 1.92 13.71
N GLY A 230 12.51 1.06 12.70
CA GLY A 230 11.44 0.12 12.43
C GLY A 230 11.62 -1.23 13.13
N TYR A 231 10.69 -2.15 12.88
CA TYR A 231 10.64 -3.45 13.54
C TYR A 231 11.82 -4.37 13.22
N ALA A 232 12.40 -4.29 12.02
CA ALA A 232 13.60 -5.04 11.65
C ALA A 232 14.73 -4.89 12.69
N TYR A 233 15.02 -3.65 13.11
CA TYR A 233 16.06 -3.35 14.09
C TYR A 233 15.56 -3.47 15.53
N LYS A 234 14.30 -3.13 15.80
CA LYS A 234 13.72 -3.23 17.15
C LYS A 234 13.70 -4.67 17.65
N ILE A 235 13.38 -5.65 16.80
CA ILE A 235 13.39 -7.07 17.17
C ILE A 235 14.81 -7.49 17.57
N GLU A 236 15.81 -7.16 16.76
CA GLU A 236 17.21 -7.50 17.04
C GLU A 236 17.68 -6.88 18.37
N LYS A 237 17.28 -5.63 18.66
CA LYS A 237 17.56 -4.98 19.93
C LYS A 237 16.91 -5.73 21.11
N LEU A 238 15.63 -6.09 21.02
CA LEU A 238 14.92 -6.81 22.07
C LEU A 238 15.52 -8.18 22.35
N VAL A 239 15.99 -8.88 21.31
CA VAL A 239 16.74 -10.14 21.47
C VAL A 239 18.03 -9.93 22.26
N LYS A 240 18.81 -8.88 21.96
CA LYS A 240 20.04 -8.54 22.70
C LYS A 240 19.77 -8.19 24.17
N GLU A 241 18.61 -7.60 24.45
CA GLU A 241 18.14 -7.29 25.81
C GLU A 241 17.55 -8.50 26.56
N GLY A 242 17.50 -9.69 25.94
CA GLY A 242 16.92 -10.89 26.55
C GLY A 242 15.38 -10.90 26.61
N LYS A 243 14.72 -10.01 25.86
CA LYS A 243 13.25 -9.86 25.83
C LYS A 243 12.63 -10.61 24.65
N ALA A 244 12.76 -11.94 24.65
CA ALA A 244 12.32 -12.78 23.54
C ALA A 244 10.81 -12.65 23.25
N ASP A 245 9.98 -12.53 24.29
CA ASP A 245 8.52 -12.39 24.12
C ASP A 245 8.15 -11.05 23.47
N ASP A 246 8.79 -9.95 23.88
CA ASP A 246 8.58 -8.64 23.24
C ASP A 246 9.12 -8.63 21.80
N ALA A 247 10.25 -9.33 21.55
CA ALA A 247 10.79 -9.50 20.21
C ALA A 247 9.80 -10.25 19.30
N ARG A 248 9.10 -11.25 19.85
CA ARG A 248 8.05 -12.00 19.14
C ARG A 248 6.86 -11.13 18.77
N VAL A 249 6.41 -10.28 19.70
CA VAL A 249 5.37 -9.28 19.42
C VAL A 249 5.84 -8.31 18.32
N GLY A 250 7.09 -7.85 18.40
CA GLY A 250 7.70 -7.00 17.37
C GLY A 250 7.80 -7.68 16.00
N GLN A 251 8.08 -8.98 15.96
CA GLN A 251 8.11 -9.79 14.74
C GLN A 251 6.74 -9.83 14.07
N ALA A 252 5.67 -10.00 14.85
CA ALA A 252 4.30 -9.95 14.32
C ALA A 252 3.92 -8.58 13.77
N GLU A 253 4.31 -7.49 14.44
CA GLU A 253 4.12 -6.14 13.91
C GLU A 253 4.90 -5.92 12.61
N GLY A 254 6.19 -6.31 12.58
CA GLY A 254 7.05 -6.17 11.40
C GLY A 254 6.51 -6.95 10.20
N TRP A 255 6.07 -8.19 10.42
CA TRP A 255 5.43 -9.03 9.41
C TRP A 255 4.18 -8.35 8.85
N ALA A 256 3.23 -7.97 9.72
CA ALA A 256 1.95 -7.44 9.29
C ALA A 256 2.08 -6.08 8.58
N PHE A 257 3.04 -5.23 8.97
CA PHE A 257 3.36 -4.02 8.22
C PHE A 257 3.95 -4.32 6.84
N PHE A 258 4.85 -5.29 6.73
CA PHE A 258 5.41 -5.70 5.45
C PHE A 258 4.35 -6.23 4.48
N GLN A 259 3.29 -6.88 4.98
CA GLN A 259 2.18 -7.35 4.15
C GLN A 259 1.54 -6.24 3.30
N SER A 260 1.62 -4.97 3.71
CA SER A 260 1.11 -3.81 2.93
C SER A 260 2.01 -3.41 1.76
N LEU A 261 3.24 -3.91 1.73
CA LEU A 261 4.25 -3.62 0.71
C LEU A 261 4.59 -4.83 -0.16
N GLN A 262 4.36 -6.04 0.35
CA GLN A 262 4.84 -7.29 -0.25
C GLN A 262 4.53 -7.42 -1.74
N SER A 263 3.26 -7.30 -2.16
CA SER A 263 2.88 -7.49 -3.57
C SER A 263 3.54 -6.48 -4.51
N TYR A 264 3.78 -5.26 -4.04
CA TYR A 264 4.49 -4.23 -4.80
C TYR A 264 5.95 -4.61 -5.01
N LEU A 265 6.60 -5.04 -3.94
CA LEU A 265 8.01 -5.42 -4.00
C LEU A 265 8.21 -6.74 -4.76
N GLU A 266 7.30 -7.70 -4.62
CA GLU A 266 7.38 -8.99 -5.32
C GLU A 266 7.30 -8.85 -6.84
N LYS A 267 6.53 -7.88 -7.34
CA LYS A 267 6.39 -7.61 -8.77
C LYS A 267 7.73 -7.28 -9.44
N HIS A 268 8.65 -6.63 -8.72
CA HIS A 268 9.93 -6.17 -9.25
C HIS A 268 11.14 -6.92 -8.66
N ASP A 269 11.01 -7.48 -7.46
CA ASP A 269 12.05 -8.24 -6.77
C ASP A 269 11.48 -9.30 -5.83
N LYS A 270 10.89 -10.35 -6.41
CA LYS A 270 10.39 -11.49 -5.66
C LYS A 270 11.42 -12.07 -4.68
N LYS A 271 12.69 -12.13 -5.04
CA LYS A 271 13.73 -12.72 -4.18
C LYS A 271 13.89 -11.94 -2.88
N ASP A 272 14.04 -10.62 -2.96
CA ASP A 272 14.24 -9.80 -1.77
C ASP A 272 12.94 -9.63 -0.98
N ALA A 273 11.77 -9.62 -1.63
CA ALA A 273 10.47 -9.64 -0.95
C ALA A 273 10.23 -10.97 -0.18
N ASP A 274 10.48 -12.12 -0.81
CA ASP A 274 10.39 -13.44 -0.16
C ASP A 274 11.37 -13.54 1.03
N PHE A 275 12.58 -12.98 0.87
CA PHE A 275 13.54 -12.92 1.95
C PHE A 275 13.01 -12.10 3.13
N ILE A 276 12.52 -10.87 2.90
CA ILE A 276 11.94 -10.03 3.97
C ILE A 276 10.79 -10.77 4.67
N ASN A 277 9.89 -11.39 3.90
CA ASN A 277 8.79 -12.18 4.44
C ASN A 277 9.31 -13.28 5.37
N SER A 278 10.30 -14.06 4.91
CA SER A 278 10.88 -15.17 5.68
C SER A 278 11.54 -14.73 6.99
N GLN A 279 12.08 -13.50 7.04
CA GLN A 279 12.68 -12.98 8.26
C GLN A 279 11.62 -12.66 9.31
N PHE A 280 10.52 -12.03 8.90
CA PHE A 280 9.43 -11.70 9.81
C PHE A 280 8.43 -12.84 10.04
N ASP A 281 8.51 -13.93 9.27
CA ASP A 281 7.63 -15.08 9.41
C ASP A 281 7.61 -15.58 10.85
N LEU A 282 6.40 -15.82 11.37
CA LEU A 282 6.21 -16.18 12.77
C LEU A 282 6.80 -17.56 13.13
N SER A 283 7.12 -18.40 12.15
CA SER A 283 7.84 -19.66 12.37
C SER A 283 9.36 -19.48 12.47
N ASN A 284 9.91 -18.34 12.03
CA ASN A 284 11.33 -18.04 12.17
C ASN A 284 11.66 -17.63 13.61
N ASP A 285 12.76 -18.15 14.16
CA ASP A 285 13.26 -17.73 15.48
C ASP A 285 13.64 -16.24 15.44
N VAL A 286 13.12 -15.45 16.39
CA VAL A 286 13.41 -14.01 16.53
C VAL A 286 14.91 -13.71 16.58
N LYS A 287 15.74 -14.66 17.04
CA LYS A 287 17.21 -14.53 17.07
C LYS A 287 17.85 -14.48 15.68
N ASN A 288 17.17 -15.01 14.67
CA ASN A 288 17.63 -15.02 13.28
C ASN A 288 17.35 -13.68 12.58
N VAL A 289 16.41 -12.89 13.10
CA VAL A 289 16.08 -11.57 12.54
C VAL A 289 17.29 -10.65 12.66
N LYS A 290 17.72 -10.07 11.53
CA LYS A 290 18.80 -9.08 11.44
C LYS A 290 18.30 -7.82 10.77
N GLY A 291 18.39 -6.69 11.47
CA GLY A 291 17.87 -5.42 10.98
C GLY A 291 18.52 -4.99 9.67
N ASP A 292 19.85 -5.07 9.60
CA ASP A 292 20.63 -4.66 8.43
C ASP A 292 20.30 -5.47 7.17
N THR A 293 20.15 -6.79 7.27
CA THR A 293 19.90 -7.63 6.08
C THR A 293 18.49 -7.40 5.52
N ILE A 294 17.51 -7.20 6.41
CA ILE A 294 16.14 -6.85 6.05
C ILE A 294 16.10 -5.47 5.38
N ASN A 295 16.73 -4.47 5.99
CA ASN A 295 16.81 -3.12 5.45
C ASN A 295 17.46 -3.11 4.06
N GLN A 296 18.59 -3.80 3.90
CA GLN A 296 19.26 -3.94 2.61
C GLN A 296 18.34 -4.57 1.55
N ALA A 297 17.56 -5.61 1.92
CA ALA A 297 16.58 -6.21 1.01
C ALA A 297 15.48 -5.23 0.61
N TYR A 298 14.96 -4.41 1.55
CA TYR A 298 14.01 -3.35 1.22
C TYR A 298 14.60 -2.33 0.25
N VAL A 299 15.80 -1.82 0.53
CA VAL A 299 16.47 -0.82 -0.33
C VAL A 299 16.65 -1.37 -1.74
N ARG A 300 17.09 -2.62 -1.90
CA ARG A 300 17.22 -3.27 -3.20
C ARG A 300 15.88 -3.39 -3.93
N ALA A 301 14.86 -3.92 -3.28
CA ALA A 301 13.54 -4.13 -3.89
C ALA A 301 12.87 -2.80 -4.29
N ILE A 302 12.97 -1.77 -3.43
CA ILE A 302 12.43 -0.44 -3.70
C ILE A 302 13.21 0.26 -4.82
N ALA A 303 14.54 0.13 -4.87
CA ALA A 303 15.34 0.68 -5.96
C ALA A 303 15.00 0.05 -7.33
N LYS A 304 14.76 -1.27 -7.38
CA LYS A 304 14.28 -1.94 -8.60
C LYS A 304 12.90 -1.47 -9.02
N THR A 305 12.01 -1.27 -8.04
CA THR A 305 10.68 -0.71 -8.29
C THR A 305 10.80 0.69 -8.88
N ALA A 306 11.58 1.59 -8.25
CA ALA A 306 11.82 2.94 -8.74
C ALA A 306 12.36 2.95 -10.18
N LYS A 307 13.33 2.08 -10.47
CA LYS A 307 13.92 1.96 -11.81
C LYS A 307 12.88 1.51 -12.84
N SER A 308 12.07 0.51 -12.51
CA SER A 308 10.99 0.04 -13.39
C SER A 308 9.97 1.15 -13.69
N GLU A 309 9.69 2.04 -12.73
CA GLU A 309 8.80 3.19 -12.95
C GLU A 309 9.42 4.24 -13.87
N TYR A 310 10.73 4.51 -13.75
CA TYR A 310 11.43 5.38 -14.71
C TYR A 310 11.48 4.76 -16.11
N GLU A 311 11.70 3.45 -16.24
CA GLU A 311 11.63 2.73 -17.52
C GLU A 311 10.22 2.85 -18.13
N ALA A 312 9.17 2.64 -17.32
CA ALA A 312 7.79 2.86 -17.76
C ALA A 312 7.52 4.32 -18.15
N SER A 313 8.15 5.30 -17.50
CA SER A 313 8.06 6.72 -17.90
C SER A 313 8.62 6.97 -19.30
N VAL A 314 9.79 6.37 -19.60
CA VAL A 314 10.40 6.44 -20.93
C VAL A 314 9.52 5.78 -21.99
N GLU A 315 8.95 4.60 -21.69
CA GLU A 315 8.05 3.87 -22.59
C GLU A 315 6.76 4.64 -22.89
N ASN A 316 6.23 5.37 -21.91
CA ASN A 316 4.98 6.12 -22.04
C ASN A 316 5.17 7.57 -22.50
N TRP A 317 6.37 7.95 -22.95
CA TRP A 317 6.70 9.33 -23.30
C TRP A 317 5.64 10.00 -24.19
N GLY A 318 5.29 11.24 -23.88
CA GLY A 318 4.25 12.00 -24.60
C GLY A 318 2.82 11.73 -24.10
N ASN A 319 2.63 10.81 -23.15
CA ASN A 319 1.34 10.55 -22.49
C ASN A 319 1.41 10.95 -21.01
N ASP A 320 0.26 11.24 -20.41
CA ASP A 320 0.10 11.53 -18.97
C ASP A 320 0.74 10.45 -18.09
N LYS A 321 0.69 9.19 -18.54
CA LYS A 321 1.28 8.06 -17.82
C LYS A 321 2.79 8.22 -17.61
N ALA A 322 3.51 8.92 -18.49
CA ALA A 322 4.93 9.20 -18.27
C ALA A 322 5.17 10.07 -17.04
N ALA A 323 4.40 11.15 -16.87
CA ALA A 323 4.53 12.01 -15.70
C ALA A 323 4.14 11.28 -14.41
N ILE A 324 3.14 10.39 -14.48
CA ILE A 324 2.71 9.57 -13.35
C ILE A 324 3.82 8.62 -12.93
N THR A 325 4.40 7.84 -13.85
CA THR A 325 5.45 6.87 -13.50
C THR A 325 6.79 7.55 -13.18
N ALA A 326 7.08 8.71 -13.76
CA ALA A 326 8.21 9.56 -13.34
C ALA A 326 8.08 9.96 -11.86
N LEU A 327 6.88 10.37 -11.43
CA LEU A 327 6.61 10.70 -10.04
C LEU A 327 6.67 9.45 -9.15
N GLU A 328 6.12 8.31 -9.59
CA GLU A 328 6.21 7.04 -8.85
C GLU A 328 7.69 6.66 -8.61
N GLY A 329 8.55 6.77 -9.63
CA GLY A 329 9.99 6.52 -9.52
C GLY A 329 10.68 7.44 -8.49
N ALA A 330 10.34 8.73 -8.50
CA ALA A 330 10.85 9.70 -7.52
C ALA A 330 10.36 9.39 -6.09
N LEU A 331 9.09 9.03 -5.92
CA LEU A 331 8.50 8.70 -4.62
C LEU A 331 9.06 7.39 -4.03
N PHE A 332 9.39 6.40 -4.86
CA PHE A 332 10.08 5.19 -4.39
C PHE A 332 11.52 5.49 -3.94
N ILE A 333 12.24 6.41 -4.60
CA ILE A 333 13.52 6.90 -4.08
C ILE A 333 13.33 7.61 -2.74
N ASP A 334 12.34 8.50 -2.63
CA ASP A 334 12.03 9.20 -1.38
C ASP A 334 11.64 8.23 -0.24
N MET A 335 10.99 7.10 -0.57
CA MET A 335 10.61 6.07 0.39
C MET A 335 11.78 5.59 1.24
N ILE A 336 12.95 5.38 0.61
CA ILE A 336 14.17 4.89 1.24
C ILE A 336 15.17 6.01 1.58
N LYS A 337 14.74 7.28 1.56
CA LYS A 337 15.66 8.42 1.69
C LYS A 337 16.55 8.39 2.92
N THR A 338 16.04 7.86 4.03
CA THR A 338 16.74 7.77 5.31
C THR A 338 17.93 6.82 5.25
N ASP A 339 17.89 5.87 4.31
CA ASP A 339 18.85 4.79 4.18
C ASP A 339 19.81 5.02 2.99
N LEU A 340 19.47 5.95 2.09
CA LEU A 340 20.31 6.34 0.95
C LEU A 340 21.73 6.79 1.36
N PRO A 341 21.95 7.61 2.41
CA PRO A 341 23.32 8.00 2.79
C PRO A 341 24.20 6.79 3.14
N LYS A 342 23.64 5.82 3.88
CA LYS A 342 24.33 4.58 4.23
C LYS A 342 24.54 3.69 2.99
N ALA A 343 23.55 3.62 2.10
CA ALA A 343 23.60 2.77 0.90
C ALA A 343 24.54 3.32 -0.19
N LEU A 344 24.65 4.64 -0.32
CA LEU A 344 25.49 5.31 -1.33
C LEU A 344 26.86 5.76 -0.77
N GLY A 345 27.02 5.72 0.56
CA GLY A 345 28.25 6.06 1.28
C GLY A 345 28.43 7.54 1.61
N SER A 346 27.42 8.39 1.38
CA SER A 346 27.47 9.83 1.69
C SER A 346 26.10 10.48 1.55
N ALA A 347 25.80 11.51 2.35
CA ALA A 347 24.57 12.30 2.22
C ALA A 347 24.52 13.06 0.88
N GLU A 348 25.66 13.54 0.39
CA GLU A 348 25.76 14.32 -0.85
C GLU A 348 25.29 13.53 -2.07
N LYS A 349 25.64 12.24 -2.15
CA LYS A 349 25.15 11.35 -3.21
C LYS A 349 23.65 11.06 -3.10
N ALA A 350 23.12 10.95 -1.88
CA ALA A 350 21.69 10.77 -1.65
C ALA A 350 20.91 12.00 -2.12
N ASP A 351 21.37 13.20 -1.76
CA ASP A 351 20.78 14.46 -2.19
C ASP A 351 20.88 14.66 -3.71
N ALA A 352 22.00 14.27 -4.31
CA ALA A 352 22.18 14.32 -5.76
C ALA A 352 21.16 13.43 -6.49
N LEU A 353 20.91 12.22 -5.99
CA LEU A 353 19.89 11.32 -6.54
C LEU A 353 18.48 11.94 -6.46
N GLN A 354 18.13 12.55 -5.33
CA GLN A 354 16.83 13.22 -5.16
C GLN A 354 16.67 14.41 -6.12
N LYS A 355 17.73 15.22 -6.28
CA LYS A 355 17.73 16.33 -7.24
C LYS A 355 17.55 15.83 -8.68
N LEU A 356 18.25 14.76 -9.05
CA LEU A 356 18.10 14.14 -10.37
C LEU A 356 16.69 13.62 -10.60
N ALA A 357 16.09 12.96 -9.60
CA ALA A 357 14.71 12.49 -9.65
C ALA A 357 13.72 13.64 -9.91
N GLN A 358 13.87 14.76 -9.19
CA GLN A 358 13.04 15.94 -9.40
C GLN A 358 13.26 16.56 -10.79
N GLN A 359 14.52 16.69 -11.23
CA GLN A 359 14.84 17.21 -12.56
C GLN A 359 14.24 16.35 -13.68
N TYR A 360 14.27 15.03 -13.54
CA TYR A 360 13.63 14.12 -14.48
C TYR A 360 12.11 14.35 -14.53
N LEU A 361 11.45 14.40 -13.36
CA LEU A 361 10.01 14.64 -13.28
C LEU A 361 9.62 15.98 -13.91
N ASP A 362 10.36 17.04 -13.62
CA ASP A 362 10.12 18.38 -14.17
C ASP A 362 10.30 18.38 -15.70
N ALA A 363 11.32 17.69 -16.21
CA ALA A 363 11.55 17.55 -17.64
C ALA A 363 10.42 16.76 -18.34
N VAL A 364 9.93 15.68 -17.73
CA VAL A 364 8.79 14.90 -18.26
C VAL A 364 7.52 15.77 -18.30
N LYS A 365 7.22 16.50 -17.22
CA LYS A 365 6.07 17.43 -17.18
C LYS A 365 6.18 18.54 -18.21
N ALA A 366 7.39 19.05 -18.46
CA ALA A 366 7.68 20.06 -19.47
C ALA A 366 7.82 19.50 -20.90
N GLN A 367 7.69 18.18 -21.10
CA GLN A 367 7.91 17.49 -22.38
C GLN A 367 9.32 17.72 -22.98
N ASP A 368 10.32 17.98 -22.13
CA ASP A 368 11.72 18.16 -22.53
C ASP A 368 12.46 16.81 -22.54
N LYS A 369 12.34 16.08 -23.65
CA LYS A 369 12.91 14.73 -23.79
C LYS A 369 14.42 14.69 -23.61
N ALA A 370 15.13 15.71 -24.10
CA ALA A 370 16.58 15.75 -24.02
C ALA A 370 17.05 15.82 -22.55
N LYS A 371 16.45 16.69 -21.74
CA LYS A 371 16.76 16.79 -20.31
C LYS A 371 16.32 15.55 -19.54
N ALA A 372 15.13 15.01 -19.85
CA ALA A 372 14.67 13.78 -19.21
C ALA A 372 15.64 12.62 -19.48
N ASP A 373 16.08 12.43 -20.74
CA ASP A 373 17.05 11.39 -21.10
C ASP A 373 18.41 11.61 -20.41
N GLU A 374 18.85 12.86 -20.25
CA GLU A 374 20.08 13.22 -19.53
C GLU A 374 19.98 12.87 -18.03
N SER A 375 18.89 13.26 -17.36
CA SER A 375 18.66 12.91 -15.96
C SER A 375 18.55 11.40 -15.76
N PHE A 376 17.81 10.68 -16.63
CA PHE A 376 17.66 9.23 -16.51
C PHE A 376 18.97 8.47 -16.67
N LYS A 377 19.84 8.90 -17.60
CA LYS A 377 21.21 8.35 -17.75
C LYS A 377 22.04 8.46 -16.47
N GLN A 378 21.75 9.43 -15.61
CA GLN A 378 22.43 9.62 -14.33
C GLN A 378 21.73 8.90 -13.17
N ILE A 379 20.40 8.83 -13.18
CA ILE A 379 19.60 8.10 -12.17
C ILE A 379 19.88 6.60 -12.25
N LYS A 380 19.82 6.03 -13.46
CA LYS A 380 19.84 4.58 -13.65
C LYS A 380 21.09 3.91 -13.05
N PRO A 381 22.33 4.39 -13.25
CA PRO A 381 23.52 3.79 -12.63
C PRO A 381 23.50 3.83 -11.10
N VAL A 382 22.89 4.85 -10.49
CA VAL A 382 22.76 4.94 -9.03
C VAL A 382 21.75 3.90 -8.53
N LEU A 383 20.63 3.73 -9.23
CA LEU A 383 19.69 2.66 -8.92
C LEU A 383 20.33 1.28 -9.09
N ASP A 384 21.07 1.03 -10.19
CA ASP A 384 21.81 -0.21 -10.43
C ASP A 384 22.83 -0.52 -9.30
N LEU A 385 23.41 0.50 -8.66
CA LEU A 385 24.25 0.35 -7.48
C LEU A 385 23.43 -0.04 -6.25
N LEU A 386 22.29 0.62 -6.01
CA LEU A 386 21.39 0.31 -4.89
C LEU A 386 20.81 -1.11 -4.98
N GLU A 387 20.57 -1.64 -6.19
CA GLU A 387 20.14 -3.04 -6.39
C GLU A 387 21.15 -4.08 -5.87
N LYS A 388 22.40 -3.67 -5.62
CA LYS A 388 23.49 -4.49 -5.10
C LYS A 388 23.83 -4.15 -3.65
N TYR A 389 23.08 -3.26 -3.00
CA TYR A 389 23.38 -2.85 -1.63
C TYR A 389 23.41 -4.05 -0.66
N GLY A 390 24.53 -4.21 0.05
CA GLY A 390 24.75 -5.32 0.99
C GLY A 390 25.06 -6.68 0.36
N LYS A 391 25.37 -6.74 -0.94
CA LYS A 391 25.77 -7.97 -1.66
C LYS A 391 27.26 -8.00 -1.97
#